data_AF-A0A945J2E8-F1
#
_entry.id   AF-A0A945J2E8-F1
#
_cell.length_a   1.000
_cell.length_b   1.000
_cell.length_c   1.000
_cell.angle_alpha   90.00
_cell.angle_beta   90.00
_cell.angle_gamma   90.00
#
_symmetry.space_group_name_H-M   'P 1'
#
loop_
_entity.id
_entity.type
_entity.pdbx_description
1 polymer ?
#
loop_
_entity_poly.entity_id
_entity_poly.type
_entity_poly.pdbx_seq_one_letter_code
_entity_poly.pdbx_strand_id
1 'polypeptide(L)' 'AGIPGMSIPCGFAEGLPVGLQLMAKHFDEASLITTGHKFQQNTDFHTKEVPL' A
#
# COMPACT_ATOMS: atom_id res chain seq x y z
N ALA A 1 -18.86 3.01 -6.78
CA ALA A 1 -18.55 1.86 -5.90
C ALA A 1 -18.20 2.43 -4.52
N GLY A 2 -18.93 2.05 -3.47
CA GLY A 2 -18.73 2.56 -2.10
C GLY A 2 -17.85 1.64 -1.26
N ILE A 3 -16.88 0.98 -1.89
CA ILE A 3 -16.01 0.00 -1.24
C ILE A 3 -14.75 0.65 -0.68
N PRO A 4 -14.23 0.18 0.47
CA PRO A 4 -12.98 0.68 1.03
C PRO A 4 -11.79 0.43 0.11
N GLY A 5 -10.89 1.41 0.02
CA GLY A 5 -9.65 1.32 -0.74
C GLY A 5 -8.48 1.98 -0.01
N MET A 6 -7.28 1.46 -0.21
CA MET A 6 -6.03 1.92 0.40
C MET A 6 -4.91 1.85 -0.62
N SER A 7 -4.12 2.90 -0.74
CA SER A 7 -2.90 2.89 -1.54
C SER A 7 -1.69 2.77 -0.63
N ILE A 8 -0.75 1.87 -0.96
CA ILE A 8 0.49 1.67 -0.21
C ILE A 8 1.69 1.65 -1.17
N PRO A 9 2.88 2.13 -0.77
CA PRO A 9 4.08 2.02 -1.60
C PRO A 9 4.50 0.56 -1.76
N CYS A 10 4.82 0.13 -2.98
CA CYS A 10 5.18 -1.26 -3.28
C CYS A 10 6.51 -1.42 -4.02
N GLY A 11 7.22 -0.31 -4.29
CA GLY A 11 8.53 -0.36 -4.92
C GLY A 11 8.89 0.91 -5.66
N PHE A 12 9.90 0.78 -6.51
CA PHE A 12 10.35 1.81 -7.43
C PHE A 12 10.54 1.19 -8.80
N ALA A 13 10.15 1.92 -9.85
CA ALA A 13 10.38 1.55 -11.24
C ALA A 13 10.95 2.78 -11.96
N GLU A 14 12.05 2.61 -12.69
CA GLU A 14 12.70 3.69 -13.43
C GLU A 14 13.03 4.92 -12.56
N GLY A 15 13.35 4.70 -11.28
CA GLY A 15 13.64 5.77 -10.32
C GLY A 15 12.42 6.47 -9.73
N LEU A 16 11.20 6.06 -10.10
CA LEU A 16 9.95 6.65 -9.61
C LEU A 16 9.25 5.70 -8.61
N PRO A 17 8.59 6.24 -7.56
CA PRO A 17 7.87 5.44 -6.58
C PRO A 17 6.62 4.83 -7.23
N VAL A 18 6.38 3.55 -6.94
CA VAL A 18 5.20 2.81 -7.40
C VAL A 18 4.30 2.48 -6.22
N GLY A 19 3.01 2.72 -6.40
CA GLY A 19 1.96 2.40 -5.42
C GLY A 19 1.17 1.15 -5.82
N LEU A 20 0.68 0.43 -4.82
CA LEU A 20 -0.26 -0.68 -4.93
C LEU A 20 -1.61 -0.26 -4.35
N GLN A 21 -2.68 -0.39 -5.14
CA GLN A 21 -4.05 -0.15 -4.71
C GLN A 21 -4.67 -1.44 -4.16
N LEU A 22 -5.01 -1.44 -2.88
CA LEU A 22 -5.80 -2.47 -2.24
C LEU A 22 -7.28 -2.04 -2.19
N MET A 23 -8.17 -3.00 -2.36
CA MET A 23 -9.63 -2.80 -2.26
C MET A 23 -10.23 -3.94 -1.44
N ALA A 24 -11.15 -3.61 -0.55
CA ALA A 24 -11.87 -4.58 0.28
C ALA A 24 -13.36 -4.59 -0.05
N LYS A 25 -14.09 -5.54 0.56
CA LYS A 25 -15.56 -5.56 0.52
C LYS A 25 -16.11 -4.38 1.34
N HIS A 26 -17.39 -4.05 1.15
CA HIS A 26 -18.06 -3.04 1.97
C HIS A 26 -17.95 -3.38 3.46
N PHE A 27 -17.61 -2.38 4.28
CA PHE A 27 -17.44 -2.49 5.74
C PHE A 27 -16.33 -3.47 6.19
N ASP A 28 -15.33 -3.74 5.34
CA ASP A 28 -14.20 -4.63 5.62
C ASP A 28 -12.85 -3.88 5.68
N GLU A 29 -12.83 -2.71 6.31
CA GLU A 29 -11.63 -1.88 6.49
C GLU A 29 -10.57 -2.60 7.34
N ALA A 30 -10.99 -3.45 8.27
CA ALA A 30 -10.08 -4.21 9.13
C ALA A 30 -9.14 -5.12 8.33
N SER A 31 -9.67 -5.83 7.32
CA SER A 31 -8.86 -6.67 6.43
C SER A 31 -7.89 -5.83 5.59
N LEU A 32 -8.35 -4.67 5.11
CA LEU A 32 -7.53 -3.73 4.35
C LEU A 32 -6.34 -3.21 5.17
N ILE A 33 -6.60 -2.74 6.39
CA ILE A 33 -5.58 -2.24 7.32
C ILE A 33 -4.62 -3.37 7.73
N THR A 34 -5.14 -4.56 8.05
CA THR A 34 -4.30 -5.71 8.42
C THR A 34 -3.37 -6.11 7.28
N THR A 35 -3.87 -6.10 6.04
CA THR A 35 -3.07 -6.42 4.85
C THR A 35 -1.98 -5.38 4.61
N GLY A 36 -2.33 -4.09 4.66
CA GLY A 36 -1.36 -3.00 4.52
C GLY A 36 -0.28 -3.02 5.60
N HIS A 37 -0.68 -3.23 6.85
CA HIS A 37 0.25 -3.33 7.98
C HIS A 37 1.20 -4.52 7.84
N LYS A 38 0.70 -5.72 7.49
CA LYS A 38 1.55 -6.89 7.25
C LYS A 38 2.49 -6.66 6.08
N PHE A 39 2.03 -6.02 5.01
CA PHE A 39 2.88 -5.68 3.86
C PHE A 39 4.03 -4.76 4.29
N GLN A 40 3.76 -3.72 5.06
CA GLN A 40 4.77 -2.80 5.60
C GLN A 40 5.74 -3.47 6.59
N GLN A 41 5.29 -4.44 7.39
CA GLN A 41 6.20 -5.19 8.28
C GLN A 41 7.18 -6.10 7.51
N ASN A 42 6.82 -6.51 6.29
CA ASN A 42 7.64 -7.40 5.47
C ASN A 42 8.40 -6.65 4.36
N THR A 43 8.23 -5.34 4.23
CA THR A 43 8.84 -4.53 3.18
C THR A 43 9.28 -3.17 3.71
N ASP A 44 10.34 -2.62 3.14
CA ASP A 44 10.92 -1.32 3.52
C ASP A 44 10.54 -0.20 2.53
N PHE A 45 9.62 -0.45 1.59
CA PHE A 45 9.21 0.55 0.59
C PHE A 45 8.63 1.83 1.20
N HIS A 46 8.05 1.71 2.39
CA HIS A 46 7.48 2.83 3.14
C HIS A 46 8.53 3.74 3.81
N THR A 47 9.80 3.31 3.89
CA THR A 47 10.91 4.09 4.46
C THR A 47 11.88 4.59 3.41
N LYS A 48 11.64 4.31 2.13
CA LYS A 48 12.53 4.66 1.03
C LYS A 48 12.14 6.02 0.44
N GLU A 49 13.13 6.88 0.30
CA GLU A 49 13.00 8.18 -0.36
C GLU A 49 13.59 8.11 -1.77
N VAL A 50 13.03 8.87 -2.70
CA VAL A 50 13.62 9.03 -4.03
C VAL A 50 14.83 9.95 -3.89
N PRO A 51 16.03 9.55 -4.36
CA PRO A 51 17.17 10.46 -4.40
C PRO A 51 16.85 11.64 -5.32
N LEU A 52 17.04 12.87 -4.81
CA LEU A 52 16.83 14.13 -5.53
C LEU A 52 17.74 14.27 -6.76
#